data_AF-A0A1M6Q628-F1
#
_entry.id   AF-A0A1M6Q628-F1
#
_cell.length_a   1.000
_cell.length_b   1.000
_cell.length_c   1.000
_cell.angle_alpha   90.00
_cell.angle_beta   90.00
_cell.angle_gamma   90.00
#
_symmetry.space_group_name_H-M   'P 1'
#
loop_
_entity.id
_entity.type
_entity.pdbx_description
1 polymer ?
#
loop_
_entity_poly.entity_id
_entity_poly.type
_entity_poly.pdbx_seq_one_letter_code
_entity_poly.pdbx_strand_id
1 'polypeptide(L)'
;MKIEKKDIPILKGLLSELIKPINSNGIDFDSLPKDFKQNFNNNNNDLDTEFRRFANIFDKAEAGKFEQSQIGWALILRTSNSYGFDFDDYFKTQNRKERKAELDFQISKIKAKTFIPVLILGSFGGIYSGISLLKDFGIIPNKEIETQQQADEIQNQESTLIKDNETIDNLQNKILKNSDTIK
;
A
#
# COMPACT_ATOMS: atom_id res chain seq x y z
N MET A 1 -9.70 -1.27 20.39
CA MET A 1 -9.46 -0.89 21.79
C MET A 1 -8.17 -1.56 22.21
N LYS A 2 -7.18 -0.81 22.67
CA LYS A 2 -5.85 -1.35 22.97
C LYS A 2 -5.76 -1.63 24.46
N ILE A 3 -5.39 -2.86 24.80
CA ILE A 3 -5.06 -3.23 26.18
C ILE A 3 -3.58 -2.88 26.39
N GLU A 4 -3.27 -2.21 27.49
CA GLU A 4 -1.88 -1.96 27.86
C GLU A 4 -1.34 -3.08 28.76
N LYS A 5 -0.03 -3.30 28.76
CA LYS A 5 0.60 -4.31 29.62
C LYS A 5 0.30 -4.08 31.11
N LYS A 6 0.14 -2.82 31.52
CA LYS A 6 -0.22 -2.42 32.90
C LYS A 6 -1.65 -2.81 33.29
N ASP A 7 -2.53 -3.02 32.31
CA ASP A 7 -3.93 -3.36 32.55
C ASP A 7 -4.10 -4.86 32.86
N ILE A 8 -3.17 -5.70 32.41
CA ILE A 8 -3.26 -7.16 32.52
C ILE A 8 -3.44 -7.66 33.97
N PRO A 9 -2.66 -7.20 34.97
CA PRO A 9 -2.86 -7.62 36.35
C PRO A 9 -4.26 -7.25 36.89
N ILE A 10 -4.78 -6.10 36.47
CA ILE A 10 -6.11 -5.62 36.89
C ILE A 10 -7.20 -6.47 36.25
N LEU A 11 -7.12 -6.70 34.94
CA LEU A 11 -8.06 -7.54 34.19
C LEU A 11 -8.09 -8.97 34.73
N LYS A 12 -6.93 -9.54 35.09
CA LYS A 12 -6.85 -10.85 35.76
C LYS A 12 -7.48 -10.86 37.14
N GLY A 13 -7.25 -9.80 37.93
CA GLY A 13 -7.89 -9.62 39.23
C GLY A 13 -9.41 -9.64 39.08
N LEU A 14 -9.94 -8.79 38.20
CA LEU A 14 -11.37 -8.72 37.88
C LEU A 14 -11.92 -10.06 37.37
N LEU A 15 -11.19 -10.76 36.49
CA LEU A 15 -11.62 -12.07 36.00
C LEU A 15 -11.73 -13.09 37.11
N SER A 16 -10.74 -13.10 38.03
CA SER A 16 -10.74 -14.00 39.18
C SER A 16 -11.88 -13.70 40.14
N GLU A 17 -12.26 -12.43 40.32
CA GLU A 17 -13.47 -12.03 41.06
C GLU A 17 -14.76 -12.46 40.33
N LEU A 18 -14.82 -12.29 39.01
CA LEU A 18 -15.99 -12.60 38.19
C LEU A 18 -16.36 -14.10 38.22
N ILE A 19 -15.36 -14.98 38.26
CA ILE A 19 -15.58 -16.44 38.27
C ILE A 19 -15.92 -16.98 39.66
N LYS A 20 -15.84 -16.17 40.72
CA LYS A 20 -16.18 -16.64 42.08
C LYS A 20 -17.67 -17.04 42.14
N PRO A 21 -18.00 -18.15 42.83
CA PRO A 21 -19.38 -18.62 42.93
C PRO A 21 -20.34 -17.58 43.54
N ILE A 22 -19.84 -16.76 44.46
CA ILE A 22 -20.62 -15.72 45.16
C ILE A 22 -21.05 -14.56 44.25
N ASN A 23 -20.37 -14.35 43.13
CA ASN A 23 -20.59 -13.21 42.22
C ASN A 23 -21.42 -13.63 41.00
N SER A 24 -22.47 -14.44 41.23
CA SER A 24 -23.32 -14.97 40.15
C SER A 24 -24.00 -13.88 39.32
N ASN A 25 -24.18 -12.69 39.89
CA ASN A 25 -24.86 -11.55 39.29
C ASN A 25 -23.90 -10.58 38.59
N GLY A 26 -22.61 -10.94 38.48
CA GLY A 26 -21.57 -10.09 37.94
C GLY A 26 -20.81 -9.32 39.00
N ILE A 27 -19.88 -8.51 38.52
CA ILE A 27 -19.02 -7.65 39.33
C ILE A 27 -19.18 -6.19 38.92
N ASP A 28 -18.92 -5.30 39.85
CA ASP A 28 -18.93 -3.85 39.70
C ASP A 28 -17.54 -3.26 39.98
N PHE A 29 -17.46 -1.93 40.03
CA PHE A 29 -16.21 -1.23 40.29
C PHE A 29 -15.64 -1.50 41.70
N ASP A 30 -16.44 -1.97 42.65
CA ASP A 30 -15.94 -2.36 43.97
C ASP A 30 -15.06 -3.61 43.92
N SER A 31 -15.20 -4.40 42.86
CA SER A 31 -14.37 -5.59 42.61
C SER A 31 -12.98 -5.26 42.06
N LEU A 32 -12.67 -3.98 41.80
CA LEU A 32 -11.31 -3.56 41.41
C LEU A 32 -10.27 -3.88 42.50
N PRO A 33 -9.03 -4.25 42.13
CA PRO A 33 -7.95 -4.51 43.09
C PRO A 33 -7.73 -3.32 44.03
N LYS A 34 -7.53 -3.60 45.33
CA LYS A 34 -7.35 -2.56 46.36
C LYS A 34 -6.21 -1.60 46.02
N ASP A 35 -5.08 -2.12 45.56
CA ASP A 35 -3.91 -1.32 45.19
C ASP A 35 -4.18 -0.39 44.01
N PHE A 36 -5.06 -0.80 43.09
CA PHE A 36 -5.50 0.06 41.99
C PHE A 36 -6.41 1.18 42.49
N LYS A 37 -7.36 0.85 43.38
CA LYS A 37 -8.30 1.84 43.96
C LYS A 37 -7.60 2.92 44.78
N GLN A 38 -6.48 2.60 45.43
CA GLN A 38 -5.67 3.56 46.20
C GLN A 38 -5.15 4.72 45.34
N ASN A 39 -4.94 4.51 44.03
CA ASN A 39 -4.46 5.56 43.12
C ASN A 39 -5.50 6.67 42.88
N PHE A 40 -6.77 6.45 43.24
CA PHE A 40 -7.87 7.36 42.94
C PHE A 40 -8.35 8.17 44.15
N ASN A 41 -7.71 8.07 45.32
CA ASN A 41 -8.02 8.88 46.52
C ASN A 41 -9.52 9.06 46.81
N ASN A 42 -10.32 8.01 46.63
CA ASN A 42 -11.79 8.00 46.78
C ASN A 42 -12.59 8.86 45.77
N ASN A 43 -12.02 9.23 44.63
CA ASN A 43 -12.81 9.77 43.52
C ASN A 43 -13.56 8.64 42.81
N ASN A 44 -14.79 8.38 43.27
CA ASN A 44 -15.64 7.31 42.75
C ASN A 44 -15.98 7.47 41.26
N ASN A 45 -16.00 8.70 40.73
CA ASN A 45 -16.34 8.95 39.33
C ASN A 45 -15.21 8.51 38.37
N ASP A 46 -13.96 8.79 38.73
CA ASP A 46 -12.79 8.38 37.94
C ASP A 46 -12.63 6.85 37.98
N LEU A 47 -12.93 6.27 39.15
CA LEU A 47 -12.87 4.83 39.38
C LEU A 47 -13.96 4.08 38.60
N ASP A 48 -15.19 4.59 38.55
CA ASP A 48 -16.25 4.06 37.68
C ASP A 48 -15.88 4.21 36.19
N THR A 49 -15.25 5.32 35.80
CA THR A 49 -14.78 5.53 34.42
C THR A 49 -13.74 4.49 34.01
N GLU A 50 -12.76 4.22 34.88
CA GLU A 50 -11.77 3.17 34.64
C GLU A 50 -12.40 1.78 34.66
N PHE A 51 -13.35 1.52 35.58
CA PHE A 51 -14.08 0.26 35.57
C PHE A 51 -14.85 0.05 34.26
N ARG A 52 -15.53 1.08 33.73
CA ARG A 52 -16.18 1.03 32.41
C ARG A 52 -15.18 0.75 31.30
N ARG A 53 -13.97 1.30 31.38
CA ARG A 53 -12.88 0.97 30.44
C ARG A 53 -12.57 -0.53 30.49
N PHE A 54 -12.41 -1.11 31.68
CA PHE A 54 -12.19 -2.55 31.83
C PHE A 54 -13.40 -3.38 31.40
N ALA A 55 -14.62 -2.97 31.74
CA ALA A 55 -15.85 -3.66 31.34
C ALA A 55 -15.98 -3.74 29.80
N ASN A 56 -15.68 -2.65 29.11
CA ASN A 56 -15.61 -2.64 27.65
C ASN A 56 -14.53 -3.57 27.08
N ILE A 57 -13.42 -3.77 27.81
CA ILE A 57 -12.39 -4.76 27.42
C ILE A 57 -12.95 -6.17 27.57
N PHE A 58 -13.62 -6.47 28.68
CA PHE A 58 -14.26 -7.78 28.92
C PHE A 58 -15.27 -8.12 27.82
N ASP A 59 -16.13 -7.17 27.47
CA ASP A 59 -17.16 -7.33 26.43
C ASP A 59 -16.54 -7.61 25.06
N LYS A 60 -15.57 -6.79 24.64
CA LYS A 60 -14.88 -6.95 23.35
C LYS A 60 -14.02 -8.19 23.26
N ALA A 61 -13.50 -8.66 24.39
CA ALA A 61 -12.72 -9.87 24.49
C ALA A 61 -13.61 -11.12 24.62
N GLU A 62 -14.93 -10.94 24.75
CA GLU A 62 -15.89 -12.00 25.07
C GLU A 62 -15.61 -12.70 26.42
N ALA A 63 -14.74 -12.11 27.26
CA ALA A 63 -14.36 -12.62 28.58
C ALA A 63 -15.46 -12.38 29.63
N GLY A 64 -16.41 -11.51 29.33
CA GLY A 64 -17.59 -11.18 30.11
C GLY A 64 -18.53 -10.35 29.24
N LYS A 65 -19.69 -9.98 29.77
CA LYS A 65 -20.62 -9.09 29.08
C LYS A 65 -20.71 -7.79 29.86
N PHE A 66 -20.53 -6.67 29.18
CA PHE A 66 -20.73 -5.36 29.80
C PHE A 66 -22.23 -5.02 29.80
N GLU A 67 -22.78 -4.72 30.98
CA GLU A 67 -24.13 -4.18 31.11
C GLU A 67 -24.13 -2.92 31.96
N GLN A 68 -25.02 -2.00 31.61
CA GLN A 68 -25.30 -0.83 32.44
C GLN A 68 -26.62 -1.05 33.15
N SER A 69 -26.58 -1.03 34.48
CA SER A 69 -27.79 -1.14 35.31
C SER A 69 -28.73 0.04 35.06
N GLN A 70 -30.01 -0.13 35.41
CA GLN A 70 -31.03 0.92 35.28
C GLN A 70 -30.72 2.18 36.09
N ILE A 71 -29.92 2.05 37.16
CA ILE A 71 -29.45 3.15 38.01
C ILE A 71 -28.11 3.72 37.53
N GLY A 72 -27.63 3.30 36.36
CA GLY A 72 -26.46 3.85 35.67
C GLY A 72 -25.14 3.18 36.00
N TRP A 73 -25.06 2.27 36.98
CA TRP A 73 -23.82 1.57 37.34
C TRP A 73 -23.36 0.61 36.25
N ALA A 74 -22.06 0.54 36.03
CA ALA A 74 -21.43 -0.42 35.14
C ALA A 74 -21.28 -1.78 35.83
N LEU A 75 -21.60 -2.86 35.10
CA LEU A 75 -21.52 -4.23 35.56
C LEU A 75 -20.81 -5.09 34.51
N ILE A 76 -20.00 -6.03 34.97
CA ILE A 76 -19.45 -7.10 34.14
C ILE A 76 -20.16 -8.38 34.53
N LEU A 77 -20.94 -8.93 33.62
CA LEU A 77 -21.61 -10.21 33.79
C LEU A 77 -20.73 -11.34 33.28
N ARG A 78 -20.87 -12.49 33.94
CA ARG A 78 -20.15 -13.71 33.58
C ARG A 78 -20.75 -14.32 32.31
N THR A 79 -19.88 -14.76 31.40
CA THR A 79 -20.24 -15.51 30.20
C THR A 79 -19.66 -16.93 30.27
N SER A 80 -20.01 -17.79 29.31
CA SER A 80 -19.41 -19.14 29.19
C SER A 80 -17.88 -19.07 29.05
N ASN A 81 -17.40 -18.05 28.33
CA ASN A 81 -15.98 -17.88 28.02
C ASN A 81 -15.17 -17.37 29.22
N SER A 82 -15.81 -16.77 30.24
CA SER A 82 -15.13 -16.22 31.42
C SER A 82 -14.26 -17.25 32.17
N TYR A 83 -14.66 -18.52 32.22
CA TYR A 83 -13.96 -19.55 33.02
C TYR A 83 -12.62 -20.00 32.45
N GLY A 84 -12.43 -19.86 31.14
CA GLY A 84 -11.21 -20.28 30.43
C GLY A 84 -10.46 -19.13 29.79
N PHE A 85 -10.89 -17.88 30.04
CA PHE A 85 -10.31 -16.72 29.38
C PHE A 85 -8.91 -16.42 29.92
N ASP A 86 -7.95 -16.18 29.02
CA ASP A 86 -6.60 -15.75 29.39
C ASP A 86 -6.27 -14.40 28.75
N PHE A 87 -6.20 -13.37 29.59
CA PHE A 87 -5.82 -12.02 29.16
C PHE A 87 -4.37 -11.92 28.67
N ASP A 88 -3.45 -12.80 29.10
CA ASP A 88 -2.08 -12.81 28.56
C ASP A 88 -2.08 -13.28 27.10
N ASP A 89 -2.76 -14.38 26.81
CA ASP A 89 -2.83 -14.92 25.45
C ASP A 89 -3.59 -13.98 24.52
N TYR A 90 -4.69 -13.39 25.00
CA TYR A 90 -5.43 -12.37 24.28
C TYR A 90 -4.54 -11.16 23.94
N PHE A 91 -3.77 -10.66 24.92
CA PHE A 91 -2.83 -9.54 24.70
C PHE A 91 -1.72 -9.88 23.70
N LYS A 92 -1.16 -11.10 23.76
CA LYS A 92 -0.17 -11.58 22.78
C LYS A 92 -0.76 -11.63 21.37
N THR A 93 -1.98 -12.15 21.24
CA THR A 93 -2.68 -12.28 19.97
C THR A 93 -3.01 -10.92 19.36
N GLN A 94 -3.49 -9.96 20.15
CA GLN A 94 -3.72 -8.58 19.71
C GLN A 94 -2.43 -7.93 19.20
N ASN A 95 -1.33 -8.00 19.97
CA ASN A 95 -0.04 -7.43 19.54
C ASN A 95 0.52 -8.08 18.27
N ARG A 96 0.34 -9.39 18.10
CA ARG A 96 0.75 -10.09 16.87
C ARG A 96 -0.05 -9.60 15.66
N LYS A 97 -1.37 -9.44 15.81
CA LYS A 97 -2.24 -8.90 14.74
C LYS A 97 -1.88 -7.47 14.38
N GLU A 98 -1.62 -6.60 15.37
CA GLU A 98 -1.17 -5.22 15.14
C GLU A 98 0.16 -5.18 14.39
N ARG A 99 1.17 -5.93 14.86
CA ARG A 99 2.47 -6.01 14.18
C ARG A 99 2.35 -6.56 12.76
N LYS A 100 1.49 -7.55 12.55
CA LYS A 100 1.24 -8.10 11.21
C LYS A 100 0.59 -7.05 10.31
N ALA A 101 -0.41 -6.32 10.79
CA ALA A 101 -1.07 -5.27 10.02
C ALA A 101 -0.10 -4.12 9.67
N GLU A 102 0.78 -3.73 10.59
CA GLU A 102 1.80 -2.72 10.35
C GLU A 102 2.83 -3.20 9.32
N LEU A 103 3.30 -4.44 9.43
CA LEU A 103 4.20 -5.05 8.45
C LEU A 103 3.53 -5.19 7.08
N ASP A 104 2.29 -5.65 7.01
CA ASP A 104 1.51 -5.77 5.78
C ASP A 104 1.30 -4.38 5.13
N PHE A 105 1.10 -3.33 5.94
CA PHE A 105 1.03 -1.95 5.48
C PHE A 105 2.37 -1.43 4.94
N GLN A 106 3.49 -1.74 5.61
CA GLN A 106 4.82 -1.36 5.11
C GLN A 106 5.18 -2.14 3.83
N ILE A 107 4.88 -3.43 3.78
CA ILE A 107 5.07 -4.28 2.60
C ILE A 107 4.19 -3.77 1.46
N SER A 108 2.94 -3.39 1.71
CA SER A 108 2.08 -2.84 0.66
C SER A 108 2.60 -1.50 0.14
N LYS A 109 3.15 -0.65 1.01
CA LYS A 109 3.82 0.61 0.63
C LYS A 109 5.07 0.35 -0.22
N ILE A 110 5.89 -0.64 0.14
CA ILE A 110 7.07 -1.05 -0.63
C ILE A 110 6.65 -1.69 -1.96
N LYS A 111 5.65 -2.56 -1.96
CA LYS A 111 5.08 -3.16 -3.17
C LYS A 111 4.52 -2.09 -4.08
N ALA A 112 3.76 -1.11 -3.61
CA ALA A 112 3.28 -0.01 -4.44
C ALA A 112 4.45 0.80 -5.05
N LYS A 113 5.50 1.06 -4.28
CA LYS A 113 6.70 1.76 -4.76
C LYS A 113 7.55 0.98 -5.76
N THR A 114 7.55 -0.35 -5.70
CA THR A 114 8.35 -1.22 -6.58
C THR A 114 7.54 -1.76 -7.76
N PHE A 115 6.24 -1.96 -7.59
CA PHE A 115 5.32 -2.46 -8.60
C PHE A 115 5.13 -1.46 -9.73
N ILE A 116 4.98 -0.15 -9.44
CA ILE A 116 4.81 0.85 -10.51
C ILE A 116 6.05 0.90 -11.44
N PRO A 117 7.30 1.00 -10.93
CA PRO A 117 8.49 0.94 -11.78
C PRO A 117 8.65 -0.39 -12.52
N VAL A 118 8.39 -1.53 -11.86
CA VAL A 118 8.50 -2.86 -12.47
C VAL A 118 7.44 -3.05 -13.56
N LEU A 119 6.23 -2.53 -13.37
CA LEU A 119 5.15 -2.60 -14.35
C LEU A 119 5.44 -1.68 -15.53
N ILE A 120 6.00 -0.49 -15.30
CA ILE A 120 6.50 0.40 -16.36
C ILE A 120 7.65 -0.26 -17.14
N LEU A 121 8.68 -0.77 -16.46
CA LEU A 121 9.80 -1.48 -17.08
C LEU A 121 9.35 -2.74 -17.82
N GLY A 122 8.42 -3.49 -17.25
CA GLY A 122 7.84 -4.70 -17.84
C GLY A 122 6.95 -4.40 -19.04
N SER A 123 6.23 -3.27 -19.05
CA SER A 123 5.49 -2.83 -20.24
C SER A 123 6.44 -2.36 -21.33
N PHE A 124 7.50 -1.61 -21.02
CA PHE A 124 8.53 -1.31 -22.03
C PHE A 124 9.22 -2.58 -22.55
N GLY A 125 9.75 -3.45 -21.68
CA GLY A 125 10.41 -4.69 -22.06
C GLY A 125 9.48 -5.70 -22.77
N GLY A 126 8.22 -5.77 -22.35
CA GLY A 126 7.19 -6.61 -22.96
C GLY A 126 6.75 -6.12 -24.35
N ILE A 127 6.69 -4.80 -24.56
CA ILE A 127 6.42 -4.23 -25.89
C ILE A 127 7.59 -4.49 -26.85
N TYR A 128 8.85 -4.32 -26.41
CA TYR A 128 10.02 -4.64 -27.24
C TYR A 128 10.11 -6.13 -27.60
N SER A 129 9.89 -7.02 -26.62
CA SER A 129 9.85 -8.47 -26.85
C SER A 129 8.67 -8.86 -27.76
N GLY A 130 7.48 -8.28 -27.54
CA GLY A 130 6.31 -8.52 -28.37
C GLY A 130 6.48 -8.09 -29.82
N ILE A 131 7.11 -6.93 -30.07
CA ILE A 131 7.43 -6.46 -31.42
C ILE A 131 8.48 -7.36 -32.07
N SER A 132 9.51 -7.79 -31.33
CA SER A 132 10.52 -8.73 -31.84
C SER A 132 9.88 -10.06 -32.25
N LEU A 133 9.02 -10.62 -31.40
CA LEU A 133 8.32 -11.87 -31.70
C LEU A 133 7.35 -11.71 -32.88
N LEU A 134 6.62 -10.60 -32.98
CA LEU A 134 5.73 -10.33 -34.12
C LEU A 134 6.50 -10.16 -35.44
N LYS A 135 7.75 -9.67 -35.39
CA LYS A 135 8.68 -9.67 -36.53
C LYS A 135 9.16 -11.08 -36.85
N ASP A 136 9.56 -11.86 -35.84
CA ASP A 136 10.06 -13.24 -36.01
C ASP A 136 8.97 -14.20 -36.53
N PHE A 137 7.70 -13.97 -36.18
CA PHE A 137 6.53 -14.71 -36.69
C PHE A 137 5.99 -14.20 -38.03
N GLY A 138 6.60 -13.16 -38.63
CA GLY A 138 6.24 -12.66 -39.96
C GLY A 138 4.86 -11.95 -40.04
N ILE A 139 4.29 -11.55 -38.91
CA ILE A 139 2.97 -10.89 -38.84
C ILE A 139 3.09 -9.39 -39.15
N ILE A 140 4.21 -8.77 -38.77
CA ILE A 140 4.54 -7.40 -39.16
C ILE A 140 5.59 -7.49 -40.26
N PRO A 141 5.36 -6.92 -41.46
CA PRO A 141 6.36 -6.93 -42.51
C PRO A 141 7.61 -6.22 -42.00
N ASN A 142 8.75 -6.91 -42.10
CA ASN A 142 10.04 -6.34 -41.76
C ASN A 142 10.29 -5.20 -42.77
N LYS A 143 9.98 -3.95 -42.39
CA LYS A 143 10.44 -2.77 -43.14
C LYS A 143 11.93 -2.54 -42.85
N GLU A 144 12.72 -3.52 -43.20
CA GLU A 144 14.06 -3.30 -43.70
C GLU A 144 13.95 -3.54 -45.20
N ILE A 145 14.56 -2.70 -46.02
CA ILE A 145 14.39 -2.59 -47.48
C ILE A 145 13.27 -1.61 -47.89
N GLU A 146 13.59 -0.31 -47.83
CA GLU A 146 13.14 0.64 -48.87
C GLU A 146 13.93 1.97 -48.83
N THR A 147 14.80 2.19 -47.84
CA THR A 147 15.60 3.41 -47.76
C THR A 147 16.90 3.39 -48.56
N GLN A 148 17.40 2.22 -48.99
CA GLN A 148 18.64 2.14 -49.78
C GLN A 148 18.41 2.35 -51.29
N GLN A 149 17.31 1.83 -51.85
CA GLN A 149 17.02 2.03 -53.27
C GLN A 149 16.54 3.46 -53.59
N GLN A 150 15.86 4.14 -52.66
CA GLN A 150 15.52 5.55 -52.82
C GLN A 150 16.72 6.49 -52.66
N ALA A 151 17.75 6.14 -51.88
CA ALA A 151 18.95 6.95 -51.78
C ALA A 151 19.78 6.91 -53.09
N ASP A 152 19.87 5.75 -53.73
CA ASP A 152 20.60 5.60 -54.99
C ASP A 152 19.89 6.25 -56.18
N GLU A 153 18.55 6.32 -56.20
CA GLU A 153 17.80 7.07 -57.22
C GLU A 153 17.93 8.59 -57.05
N ILE A 154 17.92 9.10 -55.81
CA ILE A 154 18.08 10.54 -55.53
C ILE A 154 19.51 11.00 -55.85
N GLN A 155 20.52 10.18 -55.54
CA GLN A 155 21.93 10.50 -55.82
C GLN A 155 22.25 10.49 -57.32
N ASN A 156 21.62 9.58 -58.08
CA ASN A 156 21.74 9.59 -59.54
C ASN A 156 21.04 10.80 -60.17
N GLN A 157 19.89 11.23 -59.66
CA GLN A 157 19.19 12.44 -60.14
C GLN A 157 19.96 13.73 -59.86
N GLU A 158 20.59 13.87 -58.69
CA GLU A 158 21.50 15.00 -58.40
C GLU A 158 22.69 15.03 -59.35
N SER A 159 23.28 13.87 -59.66
CA SER A 159 24.43 13.80 -60.57
C SER A 159 24.10 14.21 -62.02
N THR A 160 22.87 13.96 -62.48
CA THR A 160 22.39 14.44 -63.79
C THR A 160 22.10 15.94 -63.81
N LEU A 161 21.48 16.47 -62.75
CA LEU A 161 21.18 17.91 -62.65
C LEU A 161 22.44 18.79 -62.57
N ILE A 162 23.51 18.29 -61.93
CA ILE A 162 24.79 19.02 -61.83
C ILE A 162 25.49 19.07 -63.20
N LYS A 163 25.45 17.99 -63.99
CA LYS A 163 26.04 17.96 -65.34
C LYS A 163 25.29 18.87 -66.33
N ASP A 164 23.98 18.96 -66.21
CA ASP A 164 23.17 19.83 -67.06
C ASP A 164 23.46 21.31 -66.77
N ASN A 165 23.64 21.69 -65.49
CA ASN A 165 24.04 23.05 -65.12
C ASN A 165 25.46 23.42 -65.57
N GLU A 166 26.44 22.52 -65.45
CA GLU A 166 27.79 22.77 -65.99
C GLU A 166 27.80 22.94 -67.52
N THR A 167 26.87 22.26 -68.22
CA THR A 167 26.71 22.39 -69.67
C THR A 167 26.07 23.74 -70.03
N ILE A 168 25.10 24.21 -69.24
CA ILE A 168 24.48 25.53 -69.41
C ILE A 168 25.48 26.66 -69.13
N ASP A 169 26.27 26.57 -68.07
CA ASP A 169 27.28 27.59 -67.72
C ASP A 169 28.41 27.65 -68.77
N ASN A 170 28.82 26.52 -69.34
CA ASN A 170 29.77 26.49 -70.44
C ASN A 170 29.20 27.10 -71.74
N LEU A 171 27.91 26.89 -72.02
CA LEU A 171 27.24 27.51 -73.17
C LEU A 171 27.10 29.04 -72.98
N GLN A 172 26.74 29.49 -71.77
CA GLN A 172 26.66 30.93 -71.46
C GLN A 172 28.03 31.62 -71.57
N ASN A 173 29.09 31.01 -71.05
CA ASN A 173 30.45 31.55 -71.17
C ASN A 173 30.95 31.60 -72.62
N LYS A 174 30.53 30.66 -73.48
CA LYS A 174 30.87 30.66 -74.91
C LYS A 174 30.11 31.74 -75.68
N ILE A 175 28.87 32.03 -75.32
CA ILE A 175 28.07 33.13 -75.89
C ILE A 175 28.69 34.48 -75.49
N LEU A 176 29.08 34.64 -74.22
CA LEU A 176 29.68 35.89 -73.71
C LEU A 176 31.04 36.20 -74.38
N LYS A 177 31.89 35.19 -74.56
CA LYS A 177 33.17 35.34 -75.28
C LYS A 177 32.99 35.69 -76.75
N ASN A 178 31.95 35.18 -77.40
CA ASN A 178 31.67 35.50 -78.81
C ASN A 178 31.06 36.90 -78.98
N SER A 179 30.31 37.42 -78.00
CA SER A 179 29.80 38.80 -78.03
C SER A 179 30.87 39.86 -77.83
N ASP A 180 31.97 39.55 -77.14
CA ASP A 180 33.12 40.45 -77.00
C ASP A 180 34.05 40.45 -78.23
N THR A 181 33.85 39.52 -79.17
CA THR A 181 34.62 39.45 -80.43
C THR A 181 33.93 40.16 -81.60
N ILE A 182 32.71 40.69 -81.39
CA ILE A 182 31.99 41.53 -82.36
C ILE A 182 31.88 42.95 -81.81
N LYS A 183 33.01 43.66 -81.80
CA LYS A 183 33.10 45.12 -81.70
C LYS A 183 34.20 45.62 -82.63
#